data_AF-A0A497GL25-F1
#
_entry.id   AF-A0A497GL25-F1
#
_cell.length_a   1.000
_cell.length_b   1.000
_cell.length_c   1.000
_cell.angle_alpha   90.00
_cell.angle_beta   90.00
_cell.angle_gamma   90.00
#
_symmetry.space_group_name_H-M   'P 1'
#
loop_
_entity.id
_entity.type
_entity.pdbx_description
1 polymer ?
#
loop_
_entity_poly.entity_id
_entity_poly.type
_entity_poly.pdbx_seq_one_letter_code
_entity_poly.pdbx_strand_id
1 'polypeptide(L)'
;MNVTNELFLKLRSLCDKYLKSDMPKPKSSGWCRYLYAARKAQVQMIQCALMFLLTEDKSYLDRVRAVVKTVLSWDNWIDPDHMKPGVHSDLMTAEIAIGLAIIYDWLYDYLPQDELSEIRRALSERAASQIYADSRAGIWWASSDGYSSNWCGVMHGGLGLAGLALLGEVPEAKFWIIQAKEKILAFLNSGDPDGAWSEGVSYWEYGIGHAVLFIEALRRVTGEDLYKHPYLKASCLFPVYAIMPDFSGQVNFADSSYEGITRLIWLLFRLSSEYRNPYSQWTTLKILEMRGSNSWRTHWEFLWFDHTLKPICPEGHLPNSKVFHGAR
;
A
#
# COMPACT_ATOMS: atom_id res chain seq x y z
N MET A 1 20.38 16.98 9.24
CA MET A 1 20.04 16.12 8.09
C MET A 1 18.67 16.54 7.60
N ASN A 2 18.50 16.91 6.32
CA ASN A 2 17.20 17.29 5.78
C ASN A 2 16.56 16.04 5.14
N VAL A 3 15.86 15.26 5.95
CA VAL A 3 15.25 13.97 5.56
C VAL A 3 14.32 14.12 4.36
N THR A 4 13.54 15.19 4.30
CA THR A 4 12.65 15.49 3.15
C THR A 4 13.44 15.61 1.85
N ASN A 5 14.56 16.35 1.87
CA ASN A 5 15.41 16.51 0.70
C ASN A 5 16.07 15.17 0.28
N GLU A 6 16.49 14.35 1.23
CA GLU A 6 17.08 13.04 0.95
C GLU A 6 16.08 12.07 0.32
N LEU A 7 14.85 12.02 0.85
CA LEU A 7 13.76 11.23 0.27
C LEU A 7 13.40 11.71 -1.14
N PHE A 8 13.35 13.02 -1.37
CA PHE A 8 13.12 13.59 -2.70
C PHE A 8 14.21 13.18 -3.70
N LEU A 9 15.49 13.37 -3.34
CA LEU A 9 16.62 12.99 -4.20
C LEU A 9 16.66 11.49 -4.47
N LYS A 10 16.30 10.67 -3.48
CA LYS A 10 16.19 9.22 -3.65
C LYS A 10 15.07 8.86 -4.61
N LEU A 11 13.89 9.44 -4.46
CA LEU A 11 12.74 9.24 -5.34
C LEU A 11 13.11 9.61 -6.79
N ARG A 12 13.72 10.79 -6.98
CA ARG A 12 14.19 11.23 -8.31
C ARG A 12 15.17 10.24 -8.92
N SER A 13 16.17 9.80 -8.15
CA SER A 13 17.15 8.81 -8.60
C SER A 13 16.50 7.47 -9.02
N LEU A 14 15.43 7.04 -8.34
CA LEU A 14 14.67 5.85 -8.73
C LEU A 14 13.92 6.08 -10.05
N CYS A 15 13.21 7.21 -10.19
CA CYS A 15 12.50 7.57 -11.42
C CYS A 15 13.44 7.67 -12.62
N ASP A 16 14.61 8.29 -12.46
CA ASP A 16 15.64 8.39 -13.51
C ASP A 16 16.13 7.02 -14.00
N LYS A 17 16.18 6.03 -13.11
CA LYS A 17 16.49 4.63 -13.48
C LYS A 17 15.34 4.00 -14.24
N TYR A 18 14.09 4.27 -13.85
CA TYR A 18 12.91 3.76 -14.56
C TYR A 18 12.83 4.28 -15.99
N LEU A 19 13.21 5.54 -16.26
CA LEU A 19 13.24 6.08 -17.62
C LEU A 19 14.07 5.22 -18.60
N LYS A 20 15.08 4.50 -18.08
CA LYS A 20 16.02 3.70 -18.86
C LYS A 20 15.81 2.19 -18.70
N SER A 21 14.92 1.75 -17.83
CA SER A 21 14.71 0.33 -17.55
C SER A 21 13.72 -0.30 -18.52
N ASP A 22 13.82 -1.61 -18.68
CA ASP A 22 12.79 -2.41 -19.33
C ASP A 22 11.40 -2.14 -18.73
N MET A 23 10.37 -2.36 -19.53
CA MET A 23 9.00 -2.34 -19.03
C MET A 23 8.78 -3.51 -18.04
N PRO A 24 7.96 -3.30 -17.00
CA PRO A 24 7.56 -4.38 -16.10
C PRO A 24 7.00 -5.55 -16.89
N LYS A 25 7.52 -6.75 -16.61
CA LYS A 25 7.05 -8.00 -17.20
C LYS A 25 7.10 -9.13 -16.18
N PRO A 26 6.15 -10.08 -16.23
CA PRO A 26 6.21 -11.30 -15.43
C PRO A 26 7.55 -12.03 -15.61
N LYS A 27 8.07 -12.63 -14.53
CA LYS A 27 9.26 -13.50 -14.65
C LYS A 27 8.85 -14.83 -15.30
N SER A 28 9.82 -15.55 -15.87
CA SER A 28 9.59 -16.87 -16.47
C SER A 28 9.33 -17.98 -15.44
N SER A 29 9.81 -17.83 -14.21
CA SER A 29 9.66 -18.83 -13.14
C SER A 29 9.62 -18.17 -11.75
N GLY A 30 9.25 -18.97 -10.74
CA GLY A 30 9.14 -18.57 -9.35
C GLY A 30 7.71 -18.31 -8.89
N TRP A 31 7.50 -18.41 -7.58
CA TRP A 31 6.22 -18.15 -6.92
C TRP A 31 5.84 -16.66 -6.99
N CYS A 32 4.57 -16.35 -7.22
CA CYS A 32 4.01 -14.99 -7.30
C CYS A 32 4.72 -14.09 -8.33
N ARG A 33 5.14 -14.68 -9.46
CA ARG A 33 5.96 -13.98 -10.47
C ARG A 33 5.20 -12.89 -11.22
N TYR A 34 3.89 -13.03 -11.39
CA TYR A 34 3.04 -12.02 -12.05
C TYR A 34 2.70 -10.90 -11.07
N LEU A 35 2.36 -11.23 -9.82
CA LEU A 35 2.18 -10.27 -8.74
C LEU A 35 3.41 -9.37 -8.58
N TYR A 36 4.61 -9.95 -8.61
CA TYR A 36 5.84 -9.16 -8.52
C TYR A 36 6.01 -8.16 -9.68
N ALA A 37 5.57 -8.52 -10.89
CA ALA A 37 5.59 -7.62 -12.04
C ALA A 37 4.54 -6.50 -11.91
N ALA A 38 3.33 -6.84 -11.46
CA ALA A 38 2.29 -5.86 -11.15
C ALA A 38 2.74 -4.85 -10.10
N ARG A 39 3.37 -5.31 -9.02
CA ARG A 39 3.94 -4.44 -7.99
C ARG A 39 5.01 -3.50 -8.54
N LYS A 40 5.91 -4.00 -9.39
CA LYS A 40 6.89 -3.16 -10.08
C LYS A 40 6.22 -2.10 -10.95
N ALA A 41 5.18 -2.48 -11.69
CA ALA A 41 4.44 -1.54 -12.52
C ALA A 41 3.74 -0.48 -11.67
N GLN A 42 3.02 -0.88 -10.62
CA GLN A 42 2.37 0.03 -9.67
C GLN A 42 3.38 1.05 -9.11
N VAL A 43 4.53 0.59 -8.65
CA VAL A 43 5.58 1.45 -8.07
C VAL A 43 6.11 2.43 -9.11
N GLN A 44 6.43 1.97 -10.32
CA GLN A 44 6.92 2.86 -11.38
C GLN A 44 5.87 3.90 -11.79
N MET A 45 4.60 3.49 -11.92
CA MET A 45 3.49 4.39 -12.22
C MET A 45 3.41 5.51 -11.18
N ILE A 46 3.24 5.16 -9.90
CA ILE A 46 3.00 6.15 -8.85
C ILE A 46 4.24 7.04 -8.63
N GLN A 47 5.46 6.48 -8.63
CA GLN A 47 6.67 7.27 -8.42
C GLN A 47 6.93 8.25 -9.57
N CYS A 48 6.80 7.81 -10.82
CA CYS A 48 6.97 8.70 -11.97
C CYS A 48 5.84 9.73 -12.06
N ALA A 49 4.60 9.38 -11.73
CA ALA A 49 3.50 10.34 -11.67
C ALA A 49 3.75 11.43 -10.63
N LEU A 50 4.18 11.06 -9.41
CA LEU A 50 4.55 12.03 -8.39
C LEU A 50 5.70 12.92 -8.87
N MET A 51 6.73 12.34 -9.49
CA MET A 51 7.88 13.10 -9.95
C MET A 51 7.49 14.09 -11.07
N PHE A 52 6.64 13.67 -12.00
CA PHE A 52 6.04 14.57 -12.99
C PHE A 52 5.30 15.72 -12.31
N LEU A 53 4.41 15.45 -11.36
CA LEU A 53 3.65 16.50 -10.66
C LEU A 53 4.54 17.47 -9.87
N LEU A 54 5.70 17.02 -9.38
CA LEU A 54 6.63 17.86 -8.63
C LEU A 54 7.59 18.67 -9.52
N THR A 55 7.80 18.26 -10.77
CA THR A 55 8.88 18.82 -11.62
C THR A 55 8.42 19.29 -13.00
N GLU A 56 7.22 18.89 -13.42
CA GLU A 56 6.66 19.08 -14.77
C GLU A 56 7.53 18.48 -15.90
N ASP A 57 8.51 17.62 -15.57
CA ASP A 57 9.34 16.93 -16.55
C ASP A 57 8.53 15.82 -17.23
N LYS A 58 8.17 16.07 -18.50
CA LYS A 58 7.33 15.20 -19.33
C LYS A 58 7.91 13.80 -19.54
N SER A 59 9.23 13.60 -19.38
CA SER A 59 9.82 12.27 -19.49
C SER A 59 9.22 11.29 -18.48
N TYR A 60 8.89 11.75 -17.27
CA TYR A 60 8.23 10.92 -16.27
C TYR A 60 6.77 10.62 -16.63
N LEU A 61 6.03 11.59 -17.19
CA LEU A 61 4.67 11.37 -17.70
C LEU A 61 4.66 10.34 -18.82
N ASP A 62 5.57 10.46 -19.80
CA ASP A 62 5.71 9.49 -20.89
C ASP A 62 6.04 8.10 -20.37
N ARG A 63 6.85 8.00 -19.31
CA ARG A 63 7.13 6.73 -18.63
C ARG A 63 5.88 6.14 -17.98
N VAL A 64 5.07 6.95 -17.29
CA VAL A 64 3.80 6.48 -16.70
C VAL A 64 2.89 5.92 -17.79
N ARG A 65 2.67 6.67 -18.87
CA ARG A 65 1.83 6.24 -20.01
C ARG A 65 2.30 4.91 -20.62
N ALA A 66 3.61 4.75 -20.80
CA ALA A 66 4.18 3.50 -21.30
C ALA A 66 3.96 2.30 -20.35
N VAL A 67 4.08 2.52 -19.03
CA VAL A 67 3.85 1.47 -18.03
C VAL A 67 2.36 1.13 -17.94
N VAL A 68 1.47 2.12 -17.94
CA VAL A 68 0.00 1.91 -17.99
C VAL A 68 -0.36 1.05 -19.20
N LYS A 69 0.07 1.45 -20.40
CA LYS A 69 -0.18 0.68 -21.64
C LYS A 69 0.32 -0.76 -21.54
N THR A 70 1.48 -0.98 -20.91
CA THR A 70 2.03 -2.32 -20.70
C THR A 70 1.14 -3.16 -19.78
N VAL A 71 0.63 -2.59 -18.68
CA VAL A 71 -0.27 -3.31 -17.76
C VAL A 71 -1.62 -3.60 -18.40
N LEU A 72 -2.15 -2.64 -19.16
CA LEU A 72 -3.41 -2.81 -19.88
C LEU A 72 -3.30 -3.92 -20.95
N SER A 73 -2.12 -4.11 -21.55
CA SER A 73 -1.88 -5.16 -22.56
C SER A 73 -1.67 -6.57 -21.98
N TRP A 74 -1.60 -6.75 -20.66
CA TRP A 74 -1.54 -8.10 -20.09
C TRP A 74 -2.89 -8.79 -20.23
N ASP A 75 -2.91 -10.07 -20.62
CA ASP A 75 -4.16 -10.81 -20.81
C ASP A 75 -4.92 -11.04 -19.50
N ASN A 76 -4.18 -11.20 -18.39
CA ASN A 76 -4.75 -11.55 -17.10
C ASN A 76 -4.12 -10.77 -15.94
N TRP A 77 -4.95 -10.40 -14.97
CA TRP A 77 -4.56 -9.64 -13.76
C TRP A 77 -4.60 -10.46 -12.47
N ILE A 78 -4.57 -11.78 -12.61
CA ILE A 78 -4.46 -12.75 -11.52
C ILE A 78 -3.11 -13.44 -11.66
N ASP A 79 -2.39 -13.61 -10.56
CA ASP A 79 -1.21 -14.45 -10.58
C ASP A 79 -1.62 -15.92 -10.84
N PRO A 80 -1.00 -16.63 -11.80
CA PRO A 80 -1.28 -18.04 -12.05
C PRO A 80 -1.15 -18.92 -10.81
N ASP A 81 -0.30 -18.56 -9.86
CA ASP A 81 -0.11 -19.33 -8.61
C ASP A 81 -1.31 -19.17 -7.65
N HIS A 82 -2.18 -18.18 -7.88
CA HIS A 82 -3.42 -17.95 -7.15
C HIS A 82 -4.68 -18.36 -7.91
N MET A 83 -4.55 -18.72 -9.19
CA MET A 83 -5.70 -19.16 -9.98
C MET A 83 -6.30 -20.44 -9.40
N LYS A 84 -7.57 -20.35 -8.98
CA LYS A 84 -8.36 -21.47 -8.49
C LYS A 84 -9.78 -21.37 -9.07
N PRO A 85 -10.51 -22.49 -9.21
CA PRO A 85 -11.90 -22.45 -9.64
C PRO A 85 -12.73 -21.51 -8.76
N GLY A 86 -13.47 -20.58 -9.38
CA GLY A 86 -14.31 -19.61 -8.68
C GLY A 86 -13.58 -18.44 -8.02
N VAL A 87 -12.29 -18.25 -8.30
CA VAL A 87 -11.53 -17.05 -7.90
C VAL A 87 -11.28 -16.19 -9.15
N HIS A 88 -11.76 -14.96 -9.13
CA HIS A 88 -11.68 -14.03 -10.26
C HIS A 88 -10.77 -12.83 -9.99
N SER A 89 -10.25 -12.71 -8.78
CA SER A 89 -9.34 -11.64 -8.36
C SER A 89 -8.36 -12.11 -7.29
N ASP A 90 -7.17 -11.52 -7.28
CA ASP A 90 -6.15 -11.76 -6.27
C ASP A 90 -5.36 -10.49 -5.93
N LEU A 91 -4.30 -10.66 -5.14
CA LEU A 91 -3.37 -9.59 -4.79
C LEU A 91 -2.83 -8.82 -6.01
N MET A 92 -2.60 -9.50 -7.14
CA MET A 92 -2.13 -8.84 -8.37
C MET A 92 -3.22 -7.91 -8.90
N THR A 93 -4.47 -8.38 -8.91
CA THR A 93 -5.63 -7.59 -9.32
C THR A 93 -5.75 -6.32 -8.48
N ALA A 94 -5.65 -6.45 -7.16
CA ALA A 94 -5.74 -5.33 -6.22
C ALA A 94 -4.58 -4.32 -6.38
N GLU A 95 -3.35 -4.78 -6.55
CA GLU A 95 -2.23 -3.86 -6.74
C GLU A 95 -2.27 -3.11 -8.07
N ILE A 96 -2.74 -3.76 -9.14
CA ILE A 96 -3.01 -3.08 -10.41
C ILE A 96 -4.11 -2.03 -10.22
N ALA A 97 -5.21 -2.38 -9.55
CA ALA A 97 -6.29 -1.44 -9.25
C ALA A 97 -5.79 -0.19 -8.51
N ILE A 98 -4.98 -0.36 -7.47
CA ILE A 98 -4.40 0.77 -6.72
C ILE A 98 -3.56 1.66 -7.63
N GLY A 99 -2.69 1.06 -8.45
CA GLY A 99 -1.83 1.81 -9.36
C GLY A 99 -2.64 2.61 -10.37
N LEU A 100 -3.60 1.97 -11.04
CA LEU A 100 -4.43 2.62 -12.04
C LEU A 100 -5.36 3.67 -11.42
N ALA A 101 -5.94 3.42 -10.25
CA ALA A 101 -6.79 4.39 -9.55
C ALA A 101 -6.01 5.67 -9.21
N ILE A 102 -4.78 5.53 -8.68
CA ILE A 102 -3.93 6.68 -8.37
C ILE A 102 -3.53 7.43 -9.65
N ILE A 103 -3.14 6.71 -10.72
CA ILE A 103 -2.79 7.37 -11.99
C ILE A 103 -3.97 8.11 -12.59
N TYR A 104 -5.14 7.48 -12.57
CA TYR A 104 -6.37 8.05 -13.10
C TYR A 104 -6.72 9.38 -12.40
N ASP A 105 -6.62 9.41 -11.07
CA ASP A 105 -6.88 10.60 -10.26
C ASP A 105 -5.77 11.67 -10.41
N TRP A 106 -4.51 11.28 -10.19
CA TRP A 106 -3.38 12.24 -10.16
C TRP A 106 -3.07 12.86 -11.51
N LEU A 107 -3.30 12.15 -12.60
CA LEU A 107 -2.96 12.60 -13.95
C LEU A 107 -4.18 12.88 -14.82
N TYR A 108 -5.38 13.01 -14.22
CA TYR A 108 -6.64 13.22 -14.96
C TYR A 108 -6.54 14.32 -16.00
N ASP A 109 -6.05 15.50 -15.61
CA ASP A 109 -5.94 16.67 -16.51
C ASP A 109 -4.79 16.59 -17.52
N TYR A 110 -3.90 15.60 -17.38
CA TYR A 110 -2.69 15.44 -18.19
C TYR A 110 -2.78 14.28 -19.18
N LEU A 111 -3.73 13.36 -19.00
CA LEU A 111 -3.91 12.21 -19.87
C LEU A 111 -4.94 12.51 -20.98
N PRO A 112 -4.69 12.05 -22.21
CA PRO A 112 -5.69 12.05 -23.27
C PRO A 112 -6.99 11.34 -22.87
N GLN A 113 -8.12 11.83 -23.38
CA GLN A 113 -9.45 11.29 -23.02
C GLN A 113 -9.65 9.82 -23.40
N ASP A 114 -9.00 9.36 -24.47
CA ASP A 114 -8.98 7.96 -24.87
C ASP A 114 -8.21 7.08 -23.88
N GLU A 115 -7.05 7.55 -23.39
CA GLU A 115 -6.28 6.85 -22.34
C GLU A 115 -7.05 6.80 -21.02
N LEU A 116 -7.68 7.91 -20.60
CA LEU A 116 -8.57 7.93 -19.44
C LEU A 116 -9.72 6.95 -19.58
N SER A 117 -10.35 6.90 -20.76
CA SER A 117 -11.45 5.98 -21.02
C SER A 117 -11.00 4.52 -20.98
N GLU A 118 -9.80 4.22 -21.47
CA GLU A 118 -9.21 2.88 -21.39
C GLU A 118 -8.91 2.47 -19.95
N ILE A 119 -8.29 3.35 -19.17
CA ILE A 119 -8.00 3.13 -17.73
C ILE A 119 -9.30 2.93 -16.96
N ARG A 120 -10.29 3.83 -17.13
CA ARG A 120 -11.61 3.76 -16.46
C ARG A 120 -12.27 2.41 -16.71
N ARG A 121 -12.35 2.00 -17.99
CA ARG A 121 -12.96 0.72 -18.38
C ARG A 121 -12.21 -0.46 -17.76
N ALA A 122 -10.89 -0.50 -17.90
CA ALA A 122 -10.09 -1.62 -17.38
C ALA A 122 -10.13 -1.70 -15.84
N LEU A 123 -10.01 -0.58 -15.14
CA LEU A 123 -10.10 -0.50 -13.69
C LEU A 123 -11.47 -0.98 -13.19
N SER A 124 -12.54 -0.57 -13.87
CA SER A 124 -13.92 -0.98 -13.57
C SER A 124 -14.15 -2.48 -13.80
N GLU A 125 -13.89 -2.96 -15.02
CA GLU A 125 -14.32 -4.30 -15.48
C GLU A 125 -13.38 -5.42 -15.03
N ARG A 126 -12.07 -5.16 -15.08
CA ARG A 126 -11.03 -6.19 -14.87
C ARG A 126 -10.51 -6.24 -13.45
N ALA A 127 -10.74 -5.20 -12.65
CA ALA A 127 -10.33 -5.20 -11.25
C ALA A 127 -11.50 -4.98 -10.29
N ALA A 128 -12.07 -3.77 -10.23
CA ALA A 128 -13.02 -3.42 -9.17
C ALA A 128 -14.26 -4.33 -9.17
N SER A 129 -14.83 -4.61 -10.34
CA SER A 129 -15.97 -5.54 -10.47
C SER A 129 -15.63 -6.97 -10.07
N GLN A 130 -14.42 -7.46 -10.38
CA GLN A 130 -13.99 -8.81 -10.00
C GLN A 130 -13.75 -8.93 -8.50
N ILE A 131 -13.04 -7.97 -7.90
CA ILE A 131 -12.81 -7.93 -6.45
C ILE A 131 -14.14 -7.81 -5.70
N TYR A 132 -15.06 -6.97 -6.20
CA TYR A 132 -16.38 -6.83 -5.60
C TYR A 132 -17.19 -8.14 -5.69
N ALA A 133 -17.22 -8.79 -6.87
CA ALA A 133 -17.93 -10.05 -7.06
C ALA A 133 -17.42 -11.16 -6.13
N ASP A 134 -16.08 -11.35 -6.07
CA ASP A 134 -15.45 -12.31 -5.18
C ASP A 134 -15.73 -11.99 -3.70
N SER A 135 -15.66 -10.71 -3.32
CA SER A 135 -15.97 -10.26 -1.96
C SER A 135 -17.44 -10.55 -1.58
N ARG A 136 -18.37 -10.35 -2.51
CA ARG A 136 -19.80 -10.65 -2.35
C ARG A 136 -20.10 -12.14 -2.33
N ALA A 137 -19.31 -12.95 -3.06
CA ALA A 137 -19.39 -14.40 -3.02
C ALA A 137 -18.86 -14.99 -1.71
N GLY A 138 -18.21 -14.18 -0.88
CA GLY A 138 -17.69 -14.62 0.42
C GLY A 138 -16.52 -15.58 0.28
N ILE A 139 -15.68 -15.39 -0.73
CA ILE A 139 -14.46 -16.21 -0.87
C ILE A 139 -13.53 -16.01 0.34
N TRP A 140 -12.57 -16.93 0.51
CA TRP A 140 -11.83 -17.06 1.77
C TRP A 140 -11.27 -15.74 2.33
N TRP A 141 -10.71 -14.84 1.50
CA TRP A 141 -10.15 -13.56 1.95
C TRP A 141 -11.18 -12.47 2.27
N ALA A 142 -12.47 -12.72 1.98
CA ALA A 142 -13.61 -11.84 2.25
C ALA A 142 -14.61 -12.43 3.25
N SER A 143 -14.32 -13.59 3.83
CA SER A 143 -15.11 -14.24 4.88
C SER A 143 -14.45 -14.09 6.26
N SER A 144 -15.12 -14.58 7.31
CA SER A 144 -14.58 -14.61 8.68
C SER A 144 -13.19 -15.23 8.77
N ASP A 145 -12.91 -16.23 7.93
CA ASP A 145 -11.62 -16.94 7.93
C ASP A 145 -10.48 -16.07 7.38
N GLY A 146 -10.80 -15.12 6.50
CA GLY A 146 -9.83 -14.23 5.87
C GLY A 146 -9.70 -12.87 6.50
N TYR A 147 -10.57 -12.48 7.45
CA TYR A 147 -10.49 -11.16 8.08
C TYR A 147 -9.20 -10.93 8.85
N SER A 148 -8.49 -11.97 9.29
CA SER A 148 -7.16 -11.83 9.89
C SER A 148 -6.01 -12.02 8.90
N SER A 149 -6.30 -12.06 7.59
CA SER A 149 -5.30 -12.18 6.54
C SER A 149 -5.08 -10.85 5.82
N ASN A 150 -3.82 -10.53 5.52
CA ASN A 150 -3.40 -9.36 4.76
C ASN A 150 -4.14 -9.21 3.43
N TRP A 151 -4.58 -10.32 2.82
CA TRP A 151 -5.40 -10.30 1.61
C TRP A 151 -6.66 -9.47 1.80
N CYS A 152 -7.33 -9.55 2.95
CA CYS A 152 -8.53 -8.75 3.19
C CYS A 152 -8.22 -7.24 3.09
N GLY A 153 -7.13 -6.78 3.73
CA GLY A 153 -6.69 -5.39 3.63
C GLY A 153 -6.26 -4.97 2.23
N VAL A 154 -5.49 -5.82 1.52
CA VAL A 154 -5.00 -5.50 0.17
C VAL A 154 -6.14 -5.44 -0.85
N MET A 155 -7.00 -6.47 -0.87
CA MET A 155 -8.11 -6.57 -1.82
C MET A 155 -9.09 -5.41 -1.64
N HIS A 156 -9.53 -5.16 -0.41
CA HIS A 156 -10.50 -4.11 -0.13
C HIS A 156 -9.90 -2.70 -0.19
N GLY A 157 -8.60 -2.55 0.07
CA GLY A 157 -7.87 -1.30 -0.19
C GLY A 157 -7.88 -0.93 -1.68
N GLY A 158 -7.60 -1.91 -2.55
CA GLY A 158 -7.68 -1.72 -4.01
C GLY A 158 -9.10 -1.46 -4.51
N LEU A 159 -10.09 -2.21 -4.01
CA LEU A 159 -11.51 -2.00 -4.35
C LEU A 159 -11.97 -0.59 -3.96
N GLY A 160 -11.64 -0.17 -2.74
CA GLY A 160 -12.05 1.13 -2.21
C GLY A 160 -11.43 2.29 -2.98
N LEU A 161 -10.13 2.22 -3.29
CA LEU A 161 -9.46 3.24 -4.11
C LEU A 161 -10.02 3.32 -5.53
N ALA A 162 -10.29 2.17 -6.16
CA ALA A 162 -10.93 2.15 -7.48
C ALA A 162 -12.33 2.77 -7.43
N GLY A 163 -13.11 2.47 -6.37
CA GLY A 163 -14.42 3.09 -6.15
C GLY A 163 -14.34 4.60 -5.96
N LEU A 164 -13.36 5.11 -5.23
CA LEU A 164 -13.18 6.56 -5.04
C LEU A 164 -12.77 7.25 -6.34
N ALA A 165 -11.80 6.69 -7.07
CA ALA A 165 -11.31 7.27 -8.33
C ALA A 165 -12.38 7.33 -9.43
N LEU A 166 -13.35 6.41 -9.40
CA LEU A 166 -14.43 6.31 -10.39
C LEU A 166 -15.79 6.83 -9.86
N LEU A 167 -15.79 7.49 -8.71
CA LEU A 167 -17.01 7.99 -8.07
C LEU A 167 -17.67 9.07 -8.94
N GLY A 168 -18.93 8.85 -9.29
CA GLY A 168 -19.68 9.76 -10.17
C GLY A 168 -19.51 9.46 -11.67
N GLU A 169 -18.53 8.65 -12.06
CA GLU A 169 -18.30 8.24 -13.45
C GLU A 169 -18.75 6.79 -13.72
N VAL A 170 -18.67 5.91 -12.72
CA VAL A 170 -19.18 4.53 -12.79
C VAL A 170 -20.30 4.33 -11.77
N PRO A 171 -21.52 3.92 -12.18
CA PRO A 171 -22.67 3.77 -11.28
C PRO A 171 -22.42 2.84 -10.08
N GLU A 172 -21.62 1.79 -10.27
CA GLU A 172 -21.31 0.77 -9.28
C GLU A 172 -20.30 1.23 -8.23
N ALA A 173 -19.54 2.29 -8.49
CA ALA A 173 -18.40 2.73 -7.67
C ALA A 173 -18.76 2.95 -6.19
N LYS A 174 -19.97 3.48 -5.92
CA LYS A 174 -20.48 3.66 -4.56
C LYS A 174 -20.61 2.35 -3.78
N PHE A 175 -20.99 1.25 -4.45
CA PHE A 175 -21.14 -0.06 -3.80
C PHE A 175 -19.77 -0.67 -3.49
N TRP A 176 -18.78 -0.42 -4.34
CA TRP A 176 -17.40 -0.82 -4.08
C TRP A 176 -16.83 -0.13 -2.85
N ILE A 177 -17.07 1.19 -2.71
CA ILE A 177 -16.67 1.95 -1.51
C ILE A 177 -17.34 1.38 -0.26
N ILE A 178 -18.65 1.13 -0.30
CA ILE A 178 -19.39 0.57 0.86
C ILE A 178 -18.82 -0.80 1.27
N GLN A 179 -18.63 -1.70 0.30
CA GLN A 179 -18.08 -3.03 0.55
C GLN A 179 -16.65 -2.95 1.09
N ALA A 180 -15.80 -2.10 0.52
CA ALA A 180 -14.44 -1.90 0.97
C ALA A 180 -14.39 -1.43 2.43
N LYS A 181 -15.23 -0.46 2.80
CA LYS A 181 -15.33 0.04 4.18
C LYS A 181 -15.75 -1.04 5.16
N GLU A 182 -16.81 -1.78 4.85
CA GLU A 182 -17.33 -2.85 5.71
C GLU A 182 -16.24 -3.89 5.98
N LYS A 183 -15.56 -4.33 4.93
CA LYS A 183 -14.55 -5.38 5.01
C LYS A 183 -13.24 -4.90 5.63
N ILE A 184 -12.85 -3.65 5.40
CA ILE A 184 -11.71 -3.05 6.13
C ILE A 184 -12.02 -2.91 7.61
N LEU A 185 -13.24 -2.54 8.01
CA LEU A 185 -13.60 -2.53 9.43
C LEU A 185 -13.55 -3.94 10.04
N ALA A 186 -14.05 -4.96 9.34
CA ALA A 186 -13.93 -6.35 9.79
C ALA A 186 -12.46 -6.80 9.92
N PHE A 187 -11.61 -6.41 8.96
CA PHE A 187 -10.17 -6.65 8.98
C PHE A 187 -9.45 -5.93 10.13
N LEU A 188 -9.80 -4.67 10.44
CA LEU A 188 -9.22 -3.96 11.57
C LEU A 188 -9.71 -4.50 12.93
N ASN A 189 -10.95 -5.02 12.99
CA ASN A 189 -11.49 -5.67 14.17
C ASN A 189 -10.81 -7.02 14.49
N SER A 190 -10.21 -7.69 13.51
CA SER A 190 -9.47 -8.94 13.72
C SER A 190 -8.03 -8.71 14.23
N GLY A 191 -7.56 -7.46 14.25
CA GLY A 191 -6.25 -7.13 14.78
C GLY A 191 -6.20 -7.24 16.30
N ASP A 192 -5.01 -7.54 16.84
CA ASP A 192 -4.79 -7.56 18.29
C ASP A 192 -5.10 -6.17 18.89
N PRO A 193 -5.96 -6.04 19.92
CA PRO A 193 -6.19 -4.78 20.61
C PRO A 193 -4.92 -4.09 21.14
N ASP A 194 -3.84 -4.84 21.40
CA ASP A 194 -2.52 -4.31 21.78
C ASP A 194 -1.69 -3.80 20.59
N GLY A 195 -2.18 -3.97 19.34
CA GLY A 195 -1.61 -3.43 18.12
C GLY A 195 -0.81 -4.41 17.25
N ALA A 196 -0.57 -5.64 17.72
CA ALA A 196 0.11 -6.65 16.93
C ALA A 196 -0.72 -7.18 15.75
N TRP A 197 -0.05 -7.89 14.86
CA TRP A 197 -0.68 -8.61 13.76
C TRP A 197 -0.23 -10.06 13.77
N SER A 198 -1.16 -11.00 13.66
CA SER A 198 -0.89 -12.44 13.78
C SER A 198 -0.02 -13.00 12.65
N GLU A 199 -0.09 -12.41 11.45
CA GLU A 199 0.76 -12.80 10.32
C GLU A 199 2.17 -12.15 10.38
N GLY A 200 2.48 -11.42 11.45
CA GLY A 200 3.77 -10.78 11.63
C GLY A 200 3.92 -9.40 10.98
N VAL A 201 5.07 -8.78 11.22
CA VAL A 201 5.33 -7.37 10.87
C VAL A 201 5.32 -7.14 9.35
N SER A 202 5.77 -8.11 8.56
CA SER A 202 5.76 -8.01 7.09
C SER A 202 4.35 -7.97 6.52
N TYR A 203 3.45 -8.80 7.03
CA TYR A 203 2.07 -8.84 6.57
C TYR A 203 1.19 -7.77 7.21
N TRP A 204 1.56 -7.28 8.40
CA TRP A 204 1.04 -6.03 8.94
C TRP A 204 1.28 -4.87 7.97
N GLU A 205 2.53 -4.65 7.55
CA GLU A 205 2.87 -3.60 6.57
C GLU A 205 2.06 -3.76 5.29
N TYR A 206 1.97 -4.99 4.79
CA TYR A 206 1.32 -5.24 3.53
C TYR A 206 -0.21 -5.05 3.62
N GLY A 207 -0.89 -5.73 4.55
CA GLY A 207 -2.34 -5.66 4.73
C GLY A 207 -2.83 -4.33 5.27
N ILE A 208 -2.32 -3.90 6.44
CA ILE A 208 -2.71 -2.62 7.07
C ILE A 208 -2.31 -1.46 6.18
N GLY A 209 -1.13 -1.50 5.56
CA GLY A 209 -0.68 -0.42 4.69
C GLY A 209 -1.62 -0.19 3.51
N HIS A 210 -2.09 -1.25 2.85
CA HIS A 210 -3.01 -1.11 1.71
C HIS A 210 -4.39 -0.65 2.15
N ALA A 211 -4.87 -1.08 3.33
CA ALA A 211 -6.07 -0.53 3.93
C ALA A 211 -5.91 0.97 4.25
N VAL A 212 -4.76 1.40 4.80
CA VAL A 212 -4.47 2.80 5.14
C VAL A 212 -4.47 3.71 3.91
N LEU A 213 -4.02 3.23 2.74
CA LEU A 213 -4.13 3.99 1.49
C LEU A 213 -5.60 4.35 1.17
N PHE A 214 -6.51 3.38 1.30
CA PHE A 214 -7.93 3.64 1.13
C PHE A 214 -8.51 4.53 2.24
N ILE A 215 -8.15 4.29 3.50
CA ILE A 215 -8.63 5.08 4.64
C ILE A 215 -8.26 6.56 4.48
N GLU A 216 -7.03 6.86 4.04
CA GLU A 216 -6.58 8.22 3.77
C GLU A 216 -7.39 8.86 2.64
N ALA A 217 -7.57 8.16 1.52
CA ALA A 217 -8.32 8.65 0.38
C ALA A 217 -9.81 8.86 0.73
N LEU A 218 -10.43 7.91 1.43
CA LEU A 218 -11.82 8.00 1.89
C LEU A 218 -12.02 9.26 2.74
N ARG A 219 -11.15 9.48 3.73
CA ARG A 219 -11.23 10.68 4.58
C ARG A 219 -11.14 11.96 3.78
N ARG A 220 -10.27 12.02 2.77
CA ARG A 220 -10.11 13.22 1.91
C ARG A 220 -11.30 13.45 0.99
N VAL A 221 -11.89 12.40 0.45
CA VAL A 221 -12.99 12.50 -0.52
C VAL A 221 -14.34 12.69 0.16
N THR A 222 -14.60 12.02 1.27
CA THR A 222 -15.93 11.98 1.91
C THR A 222 -15.99 12.60 3.31
N GLY A 223 -14.84 12.88 3.93
CA GLY A 223 -14.76 13.31 5.34
C GLY A 223 -14.95 12.17 6.34
N GLU A 224 -15.21 10.94 5.90
CA GLU A 224 -15.36 9.79 6.79
C GLU A 224 -13.99 9.31 7.28
N ASP A 225 -13.83 9.26 8.60
CA ASP A 225 -12.54 9.05 9.23
C ASP A 225 -12.44 7.68 9.91
N LEU A 226 -11.87 6.70 9.20
CA LEU A 226 -11.62 5.37 9.74
C LEU A 226 -10.33 5.28 10.57
N TYR A 227 -9.47 6.31 10.61
CA TYR A 227 -8.33 6.34 11.54
C TYR A 227 -8.76 6.36 13.02
N LYS A 228 -10.03 6.65 13.30
CA LYS A 228 -10.62 6.55 14.63
C LYS A 228 -10.66 5.11 15.16
N HIS A 229 -10.46 4.11 14.30
CA HIS A 229 -10.41 2.72 14.73
C HIS A 229 -9.23 2.49 15.71
N PRO A 230 -9.46 1.95 16.92
CA PRO A 230 -8.45 1.90 17.98
C PRO A 230 -7.22 1.07 17.62
N TYR A 231 -7.41 0.01 16.82
CA TYR A 231 -6.32 -0.85 16.33
C TYR A 231 -5.19 -0.05 15.65
N LEU A 232 -5.52 0.88 14.76
CA LEU A 232 -4.52 1.61 13.98
C LEU A 232 -3.60 2.43 14.89
N LYS A 233 -4.17 3.09 15.90
CA LYS A 233 -3.40 3.83 16.91
C LYS A 233 -2.52 2.89 17.74
N ALA A 234 -3.05 1.76 18.20
CA ALA A 234 -2.29 0.78 18.98
C ALA A 234 -1.12 0.18 18.16
N SER A 235 -1.35 -0.09 16.88
CA SER A 235 -0.38 -0.74 15.99
C SER A 235 0.89 0.06 15.72
N CYS A 236 0.90 1.38 16.02
CA CYS A 236 2.08 2.23 15.89
C CYS A 236 3.30 1.71 16.66
N LEU A 237 3.07 1.06 17.81
CA LEU A 237 4.14 0.55 18.66
C LEU A 237 4.54 -0.88 18.30
N PHE A 238 3.79 -1.58 17.46
CA PHE A 238 4.10 -2.98 17.15
C PHE A 238 5.48 -3.15 16.50
N PRO A 239 5.83 -2.42 15.42
CA PRO A 239 7.19 -2.46 14.89
C PRO A 239 8.26 -1.96 15.86
N VAL A 240 7.94 -0.98 16.72
CA VAL A 240 8.89 -0.45 17.72
C VAL A 240 9.37 -1.55 18.66
N TYR A 241 8.49 -2.48 19.03
CA TYR A 241 8.82 -3.64 19.87
C TYR A 241 9.28 -4.88 19.09
N ALA A 242 9.16 -4.88 17.76
CA ALA A 242 9.46 -6.03 16.91
C ALA A 242 10.71 -5.86 16.04
N ILE A 243 11.38 -4.70 16.11
CA ILE A 243 12.66 -4.45 15.43
C ILE A 243 13.82 -4.80 16.35
N MET A 244 14.88 -5.38 15.79
CA MET A 244 16.10 -5.70 16.54
C MET A 244 16.80 -4.42 17.03
N PRO A 245 17.40 -4.40 18.24
CA PRO A 245 18.03 -3.19 18.79
C PRO A 245 19.14 -2.57 17.93
N ASP A 246 19.80 -3.39 17.10
CA ASP A 246 20.85 -2.99 16.16
C ASP A 246 20.31 -2.59 14.78
N PHE A 247 18.99 -2.58 14.59
CA PHE A 247 18.30 -2.33 13.32
C PHE A 247 18.80 -3.24 12.19
N SER A 248 19.29 -4.44 12.49
CA SER A 248 19.71 -5.40 11.47
C SER A 248 18.52 -6.10 10.79
N GLY A 249 17.39 -6.19 11.50
CA GLY A 249 16.16 -6.83 11.04
C GLY A 249 15.00 -6.70 12.02
N GLN A 250 13.99 -7.55 11.84
CA GLN A 250 12.80 -7.66 12.68
C GLN A 250 12.64 -9.09 13.21
N VAL A 251 11.90 -9.23 14.31
CA VAL A 251 11.42 -10.53 14.78
C VAL A 251 10.55 -11.14 13.69
N ASN A 252 11.06 -12.21 13.08
CA ASN A 252 10.54 -12.80 11.86
C ASN A 252 9.68 -14.04 12.14
N PHE A 253 8.63 -13.87 12.94
CA PHE A 253 7.61 -14.91 13.11
C PHE A 253 6.63 -14.92 11.92
N ALA A 254 5.93 -16.04 11.75
CA ALA A 254 5.14 -16.34 10.55
C ALA A 254 5.98 -16.22 9.26
N ASP A 255 5.32 -15.99 8.13
CA ASP A 255 5.96 -15.85 6.82
C ASP A 255 6.57 -14.44 6.66
N SER A 256 7.72 -14.24 7.29
CA SER A 256 8.39 -12.95 7.34
C SER A 256 9.90 -13.07 7.14
N SER A 257 10.48 -12.16 6.35
CA SER A 257 11.93 -12.05 6.20
C SER A 257 12.54 -11.24 7.34
N TYR A 258 13.74 -11.63 7.81
CA TYR A 258 14.50 -10.88 8.80
C TYR A 258 14.86 -9.45 8.32
N GLU A 259 15.34 -9.30 7.09
CA GLU A 259 15.90 -8.04 6.55
C GLU A 259 14.83 -7.02 6.09
N GLY A 260 13.56 -7.22 6.45
CA GLY A 260 12.41 -6.51 5.90
C GLY A 260 12.16 -5.08 6.42
N ILE A 261 12.95 -4.58 7.36
CA ILE A 261 12.57 -3.37 8.14
C ILE A 261 12.48 -2.07 7.33
N THR A 262 13.20 -1.97 6.20
CA THR A 262 13.08 -0.78 5.32
C THR A 262 11.71 -0.68 4.66
N ARG A 263 10.98 -1.80 4.52
CA ARG A 263 9.62 -1.81 4.00
C ARG A 263 8.61 -1.17 4.95
N LEU A 264 8.94 -1.03 6.23
CA LEU A 264 8.04 -0.50 7.25
C LEU A 264 7.98 1.04 7.25
N ILE A 265 8.98 1.70 6.64
CA ILE A 265 9.24 3.13 6.78
C ILE A 265 8.01 3.96 6.38
N TRP A 266 7.42 3.68 5.22
CA TRP A 266 6.30 4.46 4.70
C TRP A 266 5.08 4.41 5.61
N LEU A 267 4.67 3.21 6.05
CA LEU A 267 3.51 3.05 6.92
C LEU A 267 3.78 3.62 8.31
N LEU A 268 4.99 3.41 8.85
CA LEU A 268 5.36 4.00 10.13
C LEU A 268 5.36 5.53 10.08
N PHE A 269 5.85 6.18 9.02
CA PHE A 269 5.73 7.64 8.89
C PHE A 269 4.27 8.09 8.85
N ARG A 270 3.39 7.38 8.13
CA ARG A 270 1.96 7.70 8.11
C ARG A 270 1.31 7.61 9.48
N LEU A 271 1.50 6.48 10.17
CA LEU A 271 0.89 6.27 11.47
C LEU A 271 1.52 7.18 12.55
N SER A 272 2.83 7.44 12.47
CA SER A 272 3.51 8.39 13.36
C SER A 272 2.96 9.80 13.20
N SER A 273 2.80 10.28 11.97
CA SER A 273 2.24 11.61 11.71
C SER A 273 0.77 11.71 12.10
N GLU A 274 -0.04 10.71 11.74
CA GLU A 274 -1.47 10.65 12.09
C GLU A 274 -1.70 10.70 13.61
N TYR A 275 -1.00 9.84 14.37
CA TYR A 275 -1.22 9.71 15.80
C TYR A 275 -0.24 10.52 16.65
N ARG A 276 0.60 11.34 16.00
CA ARG A 276 1.65 12.16 16.62
C ARG A 276 2.53 11.32 17.56
N ASN A 277 2.89 10.10 17.16
CA ASN A 277 3.66 9.16 17.96
C ASN A 277 5.17 9.41 17.79
N PRO A 278 5.86 9.97 18.80
CA PRO A 278 7.26 10.37 18.66
C PRO A 278 8.23 9.17 18.69
N TYR A 279 7.80 8.03 19.26
CA TYR A 279 8.63 6.84 19.40
C TYR A 279 8.72 6.09 18.06
N SER A 280 7.58 5.89 17.39
CA SER A 280 7.57 5.29 16.05
C SER A 280 8.25 6.19 15.03
N GLN A 281 8.13 7.52 15.14
CA GLN A 281 8.89 8.47 14.33
C GLN A 281 10.41 8.29 14.53
N TRP A 282 10.86 8.22 15.79
CA TRP A 282 12.27 8.00 16.11
C TRP A 282 12.78 6.68 15.54
N THR A 283 12.05 5.58 15.76
CA THR A 283 12.41 4.26 15.23
C THR A 283 12.51 4.28 13.71
N THR A 284 11.58 4.97 13.03
CA THR A 284 11.57 5.07 11.56
C THR A 284 12.77 5.84 11.04
N LEU A 285 13.09 6.96 11.67
CA LEU A 285 14.29 7.75 11.34
C LEU A 285 15.56 6.96 11.57
N LYS A 286 15.62 6.11 12.61
CA LYS A 286 16.77 5.22 12.85
C LYS A 286 16.91 4.11 11.81
N ILE A 287 15.82 3.49 11.38
CA ILE A 287 15.85 2.57 10.23
C ILE A 287 16.41 3.30 9.01
N LEU A 288 15.91 4.51 8.72
CA LEU A 288 16.33 5.29 7.56
C LEU A 288 17.83 5.66 7.65
N GLU A 289 18.31 6.09 8.81
CA GLU A 289 19.72 6.41 9.07
C GLU A 289 20.64 5.19 8.87
N MET A 290 20.26 4.04 9.42
CA MET A 290 21.13 2.86 9.47
C MET A 290 21.05 1.99 8.21
N ARG A 291 19.91 1.97 7.52
CA ARG A 291 19.65 1.08 6.37
C ARG A 291 19.36 1.80 5.07
N GLY A 292 19.12 3.12 5.12
CA GLY A 292 18.68 3.93 3.99
C GLY A 292 17.23 3.66 3.56
N SER A 293 16.73 4.49 2.64
CA SER A 293 15.47 4.23 1.94
C SER A 293 15.77 3.37 0.71
N ASN A 294 15.50 2.06 0.80
CA ASN A 294 15.53 1.13 -0.32
C ASN A 294 14.17 0.44 -0.54
N SER A 295 13.12 1.02 0.03
CA SER A 295 11.75 0.54 -0.12
C SER A 295 11.20 0.82 -1.50
N TRP A 296 10.27 -0.03 -1.96
CA TRP A 296 9.45 0.27 -3.15
C TRP A 296 8.47 1.42 -2.93
N ARG A 297 8.32 1.90 -1.69
CA ARG A 297 7.33 2.88 -1.25
C ARG A 297 7.91 4.27 -0.97
N THR A 298 9.09 4.63 -1.49
CA THR A 298 9.74 5.94 -1.25
C THR A 298 8.84 7.16 -1.54
N HIS A 299 7.91 7.07 -2.50
CA HIS A 299 6.92 8.13 -2.75
C HIS A 299 6.02 8.40 -1.53
N TRP A 300 5.59 7.36 -0.82
CA TRP A 300 4.81 7.50 0.41
C TRP A 300 5.68 7.94 1.58
N GLU A 301 6.93 7.49 1.66
CA GLU A 301 7.86 7.97 2.68
C GLU A 301 8.05 9.49 2.57
N PHE A 302 8.20 10.00 1.34
CA PHE A 302 8.30 11.42 1.06
C PHE A 302 7.01 12.18 1.43
N LEU A 303 5.84 11.66 1.03
CA LEU A 303 4.55 12.33 1.27
C LEU A 303 4.10 12.30 2.73
N TRP A 304 4.45 11.27 3.49
CA TRP A 304 3.91 11.04 4.83
C TRP A 304 4.89 11.34 5.97
N PHE A 305 6.15 11.67 5.65
CA PHE A 305 7.08 12.15 6.66
C PHE A 305 6.68 13.55 7.18
N ASP A 306 6.30 13.61 8.47
CA ASP A 306 6.05 14.87 9.18
C ASP A 306 7.32 15.38 9.87
N HIS A 307 7.96 16.38 9.27
CA HIS A 307 9.17 17.00 9.83
C HIS A 307 8.92 17.82 11.11
N THR A 308 7.65 18.13 11.44
CA THR A 308 7.27 18.87 12.64
C THR A 308 7.16 17.97 13.87
N LEU A 309 7.00 16.66 13.67
CA LEU A 309 6.94 15.68 14.74
C LEU A 309 8.34 15.38 15.27
N LYS A 310 8.63 15.89 16.48
CA LYS A 310 9.92 15.67 17.14
C LYS A 310 10.05 14.20 17.59
N PRO A 311 11.08 13.47 17.12
CA PRO A 311 11.30 12.09 17.53
C PRO A 311 11.81 11.99 18.97
N ILE A 312 11.38 10.97 19.71
CA ILE A 312 11.86 10.66 21.07
C ILE A 312 12.38 9.23 21.08
N CYS A 313 13.60 9.03 21.60
CA CYS A 313 14.16 7.69 21.77
C CYS A 313 13.26 6.86 22.70
N PRO A 314 12.81 5.67 22.30
CA PRO A 314 12.02 4.78 23.16
C PRO A 314 12.71 4.40 24.47
N GLU A 315 14.05 4.31 24.47
CA GLU A 315 14.84 3.94 25.64
C GLU A 315 14.61 4.95 26.78
N GLY A 316 14.32 4.44 27.98
CA GLY A 316 14.00 5.24 29.16
C GLY A 316 12.61 5.88 29.16
N HIS A 317 11.83 5.76 28.08
CA HIS A 317 10.49 6.35 27.95
C HIS A 317 9.39 5.30 27.79
N LEU A 318 9.69 4.19 27.12
CA LEU A 318 8.79 3.05 26.98
C LEU A 318 9.22 1.89 27.89
N PRO A 319 8.28 1.05 28.37
CA PRO A 319 8.63 -0.18 29.08
C PRO A 319 9.53 -1.09 28.23
N ASN A 320 10.52 -1.72 28.87
CA ASN A 320 11.46 -2.64 28.20
C ASN A 320 10.80 -3.92 27.66
N SER A 321 9.58 -4.22 28.10
CA SER A 321 8.79 -5.36 27.62
C SER A 321 7.38 -4.92 27.29
N LYS A 322 6.81 -5.55 26.27
CA LYS A 322 5.41 -5.40 25.87
C LYS A 322 4.86 -6.78 25.57
N VAL A 323 3.66 -7.05 26.09
CA VAL A 323 2.88 -8.24 25.75
C VAL A 323 1.84 -7.82 24.72
N PHE A 324 1.74 -8.61 23.66
CA PHE A 324 0.68 -8.56 22.66
C PHE A 324 -0.16 -9.84 22.87
N HIS A 325 -1.39 -9.68 23.36
CA HIS A 325 -2.21 -10.82 23.80
C HIS A 325 -2.83 -11.61 22.64
N GLY A 326 -2.73 -11.09 21.42
CA GLY A 326 -3.33 -11.67 20.23
C GLY A 326 -4.77 -11.21 20.00
N ALA A 327 -5.24 -11.43 18.78
CA ALA A 327 -6.65 -11.27 18.43
C ALA A 327 -7.49 -12.26 19.25
N ARG A 328 -8.65 -11.82 19.74
CA ARG A 328 -9.58 -12.63 20.54
C ARG A 328 -10.57 -13.38 19.68
#